data_AF-A0A914FSB3-F1
#
_entry.id   AF-A0A914FSB3-F1
#
_cell.length_a   1.000
_cell.length_b   1.000
_cell.length_c   1.000
_cell.angle_alpha   90.00
_cell.angle_beta   90.00
_cell.angle_gamma   90.00
#
_symmetry.space_group_name_H-M   'P 1'
#
loop_
_entity.id
_entity.type
_entity.pdbx_description
1 polymer ?
#
loop_
_entity_poly.entity_id
_entity_poly.type
_entity_poly.pdbx_seq_one_letter_code
_entity_poly.pdbx_strand_id
1 'polypeptide(L)'
;MPSVLVHGDMHMGNIMLAIDKGGNITNEIAAIVDWQTLHEDNLHELSKKYRKFSLNKDFYHYANKQSYIDLKMPSILVHGDMHMGNIMLAIDKGGNITNEIAAIVDWQTLHEGSPMSDLARFLVFCADGVVRRQAEAMALKYYYECLVKEFGNDPTKVPYTIEQLKKAYNFAFLTQAFFILADLDFFFGPISDRELNEGIKNAYYDYGVLKALHAYQDADRLLQGEMKEFFDKYGI
;
A
#
# COMPACT_ATOMS: atom_id res chain seq x y z
N MET A 1 -16.68 16.07 -21.57
CA MET A 1 -15.74 15.13 -20.93
C MET A 1 -16.51 14.46 -19.80
N PRO A 2 -16.49 13.12 -19.65
CA PRO A 2 -17.07 12.52 -18.45
C PRO A 2 -16.25 12.99 -17.25
N SER A 3 -16.93 13.51 -16.24
CA SER A 3 -16.36 13.74 -14.91
C SER A 3 -15.79 12.42 -14.39
N VAL A 4 -14.58 12.44 -13.83
CA VAL A 4 -13.96 11.27 -13.20
C VAL A 4 -13.66 11.67 -11.76
N LEU A 5 -14.04 10.81 -10.80
CA LEU A 5 -13.80 11.00 -9.37
C LEU A 5 -12.79 9.95 -8.90
N VAL A 6 -11.75 10.41 -8.21
CA VAL A 6 -10.80 9.54 -7.48
C VAL A 6 -11.33 9.41 -6.06
N HIS A 7 -11.68 8.19 -5.65
CA HIS A 7 -12.15 7.88 -4.30
C HIS A 7 -10.97 7.41 -3.44
N GLY A 8 -10.69 8.15 -2.36
CA GLY A 8 -9.78 7.71 -1.31
C GLY A 8 -10.61 7.37 -0.07
N ASP A 9 -10.81 6.08 0.20
CA ASP A 9 -11.45 5.61 1.43
C ASP A 9 -10.62 6.05 2.65
N MET A 10 -11.16 6.97 3.44
CA MET A 10 -10.79 7.14 4.84
C MET A 10 -11.73 6.27 5.68
N HIS A 11 -11.26 5.14 6.20
CA HIS A 11 -12.07 4.41 7.17
C HIS A 11 -12.21 5.18 8.49
N MET A 12 -13.45 5.23 9.01
CA MET A 12 -13.96 5.91 10.20
C MET A 12 -13.38 5.44 11.54
N GLY A 13 -12.09 5.13 11.64
CA GLY A 13 -11.47 4.71 12.90
C GLY A 13 -11.18 5.85 13.88
N ASN A 14 -11.00 7.08 13.38
CA ASN A 14 -10.31 8.15 14.12
C ASN A 14 -11.09 9.48 14.23
N ILE A 15 -12.30 9.55 13.67
CA ILE A 15 -13.18 10.73 13.77
C ILE A 15 -14.35 10.35 14.67
N MET A 16 -14.35 10.83 15.92
CA MET A 16 -15.57 10.81 16.72
C MET A 16 -16.48 11.92 16.22
N LEU A 17 -17.63 11.56 15.67
CA LEU A 17 -18.67 12.50 15.30
C LEU A 17 -19.48 12.89 16.55
N ALA A 18 -19.84 14.17 16.65
CA ALA A 18 -20.62 14.68 17.76
C ALA A 18 -22.03 14.09 17.75
N ILE A 19 -22.55 13.82 18.94
CA ILE A 19 -23.93 13.37 19.13
C ILE A 19 -24.75 14.57 19.60
N ASP A 20 -25.86 14.85 18.92
CA ASP A 20 -26.76 15.93 19.31
C ASP A 20 -27.51 15.59 20.61
N LYS A 21 -28.25 16.57 21.18
CA LYS A 21 -29.03 16.37 22.40
C LYS A 21 -30.16 15.33 22.27
N GLY A 22 -30.49 14.93 21.04
CA GLY A 22 -31.48 13.89 20.72
C GLY A 22 -30.87 12.49 20.55
N GLY A 23 -29.54 12.35 20.66
CA GLY A 23 -28.85 11.08 20.49
C GLY A 23 -28.48 10.73 19.05
N ASN A 24 -28.63 11.66 18.09
CA ASN A 24 -28.27 11.41 16.70
C ASN A 24 -26.81 11.79 16.42
N ILE A 25 -26.15 10.98 15.60
CA ILE A 25 -24.80 11.27 15.10
C ILE A 25 -24.89 12.45 14.11
N THR A 26 -24.06 13.47 14.31
CA THR A 26 -23.99 14.67 13.46
C THR A 26 -22.79 14.62 12.51
N ASN A 27 -22.70 15.56 11.57
CA ASN A 27 -21.52 15.74 10.71
C ASN A 27 -20.41 16.56 11.38
N GLU A 28 -20.59 16.99 12.63
CA GLU A 28 -19.56 17.71 13.37
C GLU A 28 -18.55 16.72 13.98
N ILE A 29 -17.26 17.03 13.88
CA ILE A 29 -16.20 16.26 14.53
C ILE A 29 -16.16 16.65 16.01
N ALA A 30 -16.53 15.74 16.90
CA ALA A 30 -16.45 15.92 18.36
C ALA A 30 -15.04 15.77 18.90
N ALA A 31 -14.27 14.83 18.37
CA ALA A 31 -12.88 14.62 18.73
C ALA A 31 -12.14 13.87 17.62
N ILE A 32 -10.87 14.25 17.42
CA ILE A 32 -9.86 13.41 16.78
C ILE A 32 -9.02 12.88 17.95
N VAL A 33 -8.88 11.56 18.07
CA VAL A 33 -8.01 11.01 19.11
C VAL A 33 -6.58 11.33 18.70
N ASP A 34 -5.94 12.23 19.46
CA ASP A 34 -4.56 12.64 19.25
C ASP A 34 -3.61 11.51 19.68
N TRP A 35 -3.19 10.73 18.69
CA TRP A 35 -2.16 9.70 18.81
C TRP A 35 -0.78 10.16 18.33
N GLN A 36 -0.60 11.46 18.04
CA GLN A 36 0.55 12.00 17.30
C GLN A 36 1.89 11.61 17.92
N THR A 37 2.03 11.80 19.22
CA THR A 37 3.30 11.53 19.94
C THR A 37 3.62 10.03 20.01
N LEU A 38 2.63 9.17 20.21
CA LEU A 38 2.86 7.73 20.36
C LEU A 38 3.22 7.05 19.03
N HIS A 39 2.65 7.49 17.91
CA HIS A 39 2.92 6.86 16.61
C HIS A 39 4.18 7.38 15.94
N GLU A 40 4.46 8.68 16.04
CA GLU A 40 5.69 9.25 15.50
C GLU A 40 6.93 8.72 16.21
N ASP A 41 6.92 8.61 17.55
CA ASP A 41 8.06 8.06 18.30
C ASP A 41 8.31 6.59 17.92
N ASN A 42 7.25 5.78 17.80
CA ASN A 42 7.38 4.38 17.41
C ASN A 42 7.85 4.21 15.96
N LEU A 43 7.35 5.04 15.03
CA LEU A 43 7.78 5.04 13.64
C LEU A 43 9.22 5.52 13.52
N HIS A 44 9.61 6.54 14.27
CA HIS A 44 10.98 7.05 14.33
C HIS A 44 11.95 5.96 14.79
N GLU A 45 11.66 5.26 15.87
CA GLU A 45 12.52 4.19 16.38
C GLU A 45 12.64 3.01 15.39
N LEU A 46 11.53 2.59 14.76
CA LEU A 46 11.57 1.58 13.70
C LEU A 46 12.33 2.06 12.46
N SER A 47 12.14 3.32 12.05
CA SER A 47 12.86 3.92 10.92
C SER A 47 14.37 3.96 11.17
N LYS A 48 14.80 4.32 12.39
CA LYS A 48 16.20 4.27 12.81
C LYS A 48 16.76 2.86 12.79
N LYS A 49 16.02 1.89 13.36
CA LYS A 49 16.40 0.47 13.38
C LYS A 49 16.71 -0.04 11.99
N TYR A 50 15.87 0.30 11.01
CA TYR A 50 15.99 -0.20 9.65
C TYR A 50 16.73 0.73 8.68
N ARG A 51 17.16 1.92 9.11
CA ARG A 51 17.75 2.95 8.23
C ARG A 51 18.87 2.45 7.32
N LYS A 52 19.79 1.64 7.85
CA LYS A 52 20.90 1.08 7.05
C LYS A 52 20.38 0.12 5.98
N PHE A 53 19.51 -0.80 6.39
CA PHE A 53 18.91 -1.80 5.52
C PHE A 53 18.01 -1.15 4.46
N SER A 54 17.16 -0.19 4.86
CA SER A 54 16.24 0.56 4.01
C SER A 54 16.91 1.55 3.07
N LEU A 55 18.25 1.71 3.15
CA LEU A 55 19.07 2.50 2.23
C LEU A 55 20.12 1.64 1.52
N ASN A 56 20.14 0.32 1.77
CA ASN A 56 21.10 -0.58 1.18
C ASN A 56 20.78 -0.79 -0.31
N LYS A 57 21.65 -0.27 -1.19
CA LYS A 57 21.48 -0.35 -2.64
C LYS A 57 21.46 -1.79 -3.15
N ASP A 58 22.26 -2.68 -2.57
CA ASP A 58 22.33 -4.09 -2.97
C ASP A 58 21.04 -4.82 -2.62
N PHE A 59 20.44 -4.51 -1.45
CA PHE A 59 19.12 -5.02 -1.10
C PHE A 59 18.06 -4.55 -2.09
N TYR A 60 17.97 -3.25 -2.40
CA TYR A 60 16.99 -2.76 -3.38
C TYR A 60 17.20 -3.34 -4.77
N HIS A 61 18.45 -3.42 -5.21
CA HIS A 61 18.78 -4.03 -6.49
C HIS A 61 18.34 -5.50 -6.50
N TYR A 62 18.68 -6.26 -5.46
CA TYR A 62 18.27 -7.64 -5.34
C TYR A 62 16.74 -7.78 -5.31
N ALA A 63 16.07 -7.06 -4.41
CA ALA A 63 14.62 -7.13 -4.22
C ALA A 63 13.85 -6.79 -5.51
N ASN A 64 14.26 -5.75 -6.25
CA ASN A 64 13.53 -5.27 -7.42
C ASN A 64 13.97 -5.86 -8.76
N LYS A 65 15.22 -6.35 -8.87
CA LYS A 65 15.80 -6.79 -10.16
C LYS A 65 16.27 -8.24 -10.20
N GLN A 66 16.55 -8.87 -9.06
CA GLN A 66 17.12 -10.22 -9.02
C GLN A 66 16.23 -11.27 -8.35
N SER A 67 15.45 -10.88 -7.34
CA SER A 67 14.68 -11.81 -6.49
C SER A 67 13.77 -12.72 -7.30
N TYR A 68 13.00 -12.18 -8.24
CA TYR A 68 12.09 -12.95 -9.10
C TYR A 68 12.84 -13.86 -10.09
N ILE A 69 14.04 -13.48 -10.53
CA ILE A 69 14.90 -14.30 -11.40
C ILE A 69 15.43 -15.51 -10.62
N ASP A 70 15.87 -15.30 -9.38
CA ASP A 70 16.34 -16.38 -8.50
C ASP A 70 15.20 -17.33 -8.14
N LEU A 71 13.99 -16.79 -7.98
CA LEU A 71 12.75 -17.56 -7.84
C LEU A 71 12.31 -18.25 -9.14
N LYS A 72 13.02 -18.10 -10.26
CA LYS A 72 12.69 -18.69 -11.57
C LYS A 72 11.33 -18.25 -12.11
N MET A 73 10.95 -17.01 -11.80
CA MET A 73 9.71 -16.40 -12.27
C MET A 73 10.02 -15.54 -13.51
N PRO A 74 9.20 -15.61 -14.58
CA PRO A 74 9.29 -14.62 -15.64
C PRO A 74 8.90 -13.24 -15.11
N SER A 75 9.63 -12.23 -15.57
CA SER A 75 9.28 -10.82 -15.37
C SER A 75 8.00 -10.47 -16.10
N ILE A 76 7.37 -9.38 -15.64
CA ILE A 76 6.25 -8.75 -16.34
C ILE A 76 6.51 -7.26 -16.55
N LEU A 77 5.62 -6.64 -17.30
CA LEU A 77 5.53 -5.19 -17.36
C LEU A 77 4.82 -4.68 -16.12
N VAL A 78 5.57 -3.96 -15.28
CA VAL A 78 5.11 -3.39 -14.00
C VAL A 78 4.75 -1.93 -14.25
N HIS A 79 3.62 -1.49 -13.71
CA HIS A 79 3.20 -0.08 -13.74
C HIS A 79 4.22 0.79 -13.03
N GLY A 80 4.66 0.36 -11.84
CA GLY A 80 5.75 0.98 -11.08
C GLY A 80 5.26 2.01 -10.07
N ASP A 81 4.14 2.66 -10.38
CA ASP A 81 3.47 3.60 -9.48
C ASP A 81 1.98 3.30 -9.24
N MET A 82 1.66 2.05 -8.92
CA MET A 82 0.27 1.63 -8.69
C MET A 82 -0.28 2.12 -7.35
N HIS A 83 -1.16 3.12 -7.37
CA HIS A 83 -1.95 3.58 -6.22
C HIS A 83 -3.30 4.15 -6.68
N MET A 84 -4.23 4.40 -5.74
CA MET A 84 -5.61 4.85 -6.04
C MET A 84 -5.69 6.12 -6.88
N GLY A 85 -4.68 7.01 -6.82
CA GLY A 85 -4.61 8.21 -7.65
C GLY A 85 -4.45 7.93 -9.15
N ASN A 86 -3.92 6.76 -9.49
CA ASN A 86 -3.66 6.32 -10.86
C ASN A 86 -4.72 5.34 -11.39
N ILE A 87 -5.79 5.09 -10.61
CA ILE A 87 -6.91 4.23 -10.99
C ILE A 87 -8.18 5.08 -11.13
N MET A 88 -8.75 5.07 -12.32
CA MET A 88 -10.00 5.78 -12.63
C MET A 88 -11.16 4.78 -12.58
N LEU A 89 -12.17 5.06 -11.75
CA LEU A 89 -13.39 4.24 -11.67
C LEU A 89 -14.43 4.73 -12.68
N ALA A 90 -15.21 3.79 -13.22
CA ALA A 90 -16.27 4.09 -14.16
C ALA A 90 -17.44 4.79 -13.46
N ILE A 91 -18.19 5.58 -14.24
CA ILE A 91 -19.42 6.23 -13.80
C ILE A 91 -20.58 5.64 -14.61
N ASP A 92 -21.64 5.22 -13.91
CA ASP A 92 -22.84 4.71 -14.55
C ASP A 92 -23.67 5.82 -15.24
N LYS A 93 -24.74 5.44 -15.94
CA LYS A 93 -25.62 6.39 -16.62
C LYS A 93 -26.33 7.36 -15.66
N GLY A 94 -26.41 7.02 -14.37
CA GLY A 94 -27.02 7.83 -13.32
C GLY A 94 -26.04 8.80 -12.65
N GLY A 95 -24.75 8.77 -13.02
CA GLY A 95 -23.73 9.61 -12.41
C GLY A 95 -23.08 9.02 -11.16
N ASN A 96 -23.34 7.74 -10.83
CA ASN A 96 -22.74 7.09 -9.66
C ASN A 96 -21.41 6.42 -10.02
N ILE A 97 -20.44 6.51 -9.11
CA ILE A 97 -19.19 5.76 -9.19
C ILE A 97 -19.49 4.26 -9.08
N THR A 98 -18.90 3.46 -9.95
CA THR A 98 -19.01 1.98 -9.91
C THR A 98 -17.71 1.35 -9.40
N ASN A 99 -17.74 0.04 -9.18
CA ASN A 99 -16.55 -0.75 -8.84
C ASN A 99 -15.74 -1.20 -10.08
N GLU A 100 -16.11 -0.72 -11.27
CA GLU A 100 -15.42 -1.06 -12.50
C GLU A 100 -14.26 -0.09 -12.76
N ILE A 101 -13.09 -0.61 -13.10
CA ILE A 101 -11.96 0.20 -13.50
C ILE A 101 -12.19 0.70 -14.92
N ALA A 102 -12.27 2.01 -15.09
CA ALA A 102 -12.37 2.66 -16.40
C ALA A 102 -11.00 2.79 -17.08
N ALA A 103 -9.96 3.15 -16.31
CA ALA A 103 -8.61 3.29 -16.81
C ALA A 103 -7.57 3.18 -15.68
N ILE A 104 -6.36 2.77 -16.06
CA ILE A 104 -5.14 2.90 -15.27
C ILE A 104 -4.24 3.87 -16.03
N VAL A 105 -3.78 4.92 -15.36
CA VAL A 105 -3.05 6.05 -15.96
C VAL A 105 -1.72 6.27 -15.25
N ASP A 106 -0.91 7.18 -15.80
CA ASP A 106 0.40 7.55 -15.26
C ASP A 106 1.45 6.41 -15.28
N TRP A 107 1.66 5.88 -16.49
CA TRP A 107 2.65 4.82 -16.77
C TRP A 107 4.11 5.33 -16.85
N GLN A 108 4.43 6.50 -16.29
CA GLN A 108 5.77 7.11 -16.43
C GLN A 108 6.89 6.32 -15.73
N THR A 109 6.54 5.49 -14.75
CA THR A 109 7.46 4.62 -13.99
C THR A 109 7.47 3.17 -14.50
N LEU A 110 6.85 2.91 -15.64
CA LEU A 110 6.73 1.58 -16.26
C LEU A 110 8.10 0.94 -16.50
N HIS A 111 8.24 -0.31 -16.06
CA HIS A 111 9.48 -1.06 -16.22
C HIS A 111 9.24 -2.57 -16.19
N GLU A 112 10.25 -3.33 -16.61
CA GLU A 112 10.28 -4.78 -16.40
C GLU A 112 10.62 -5.10 -14.93
N GLY A 113 9.81 -5.96 -14.30
CA GLY A 113 10.01 -6.32 -12.90
C GLY A 113 9.20 -7.51 -12.40
N SER A 114 9.14 -7.64 -11.07
CA SER A 114 8.42 -8.68 -10.36
C SER A 114 6.90 -8.54 -10.54
N PRO A 115 6.15 -9.64 -10.72
CA PRO A 115 4.68 -9.59 -10.84
C PRO A 115 3.97 -9.10 -9.58
N MET A 116 4.66 -9.07 -8.44
CA MET A 116 4.10 -8.64 -7.16
C MET A 116 4.38 -7.18 -6.81
N SER A 117 5.17 -6.47 -7.63
CA SER A 117 5.55 -5.07 -7.36
C SER A 117 4.33 -4.15 -7.23
N ASP A 118 3.43 -4.18 -8.21
CA ASP A 118 2.25 -3.30 -8.20
C ASP A 118 1.24 -3.70 -7.11
N LEU A 119 1.06 -4.98 -6.83
CA LEU A 119 0.18 -5.44 -5.75
C LEU A 119 0.70 -5.00 -4.38
N ALA A 120 2.00 -5.16 -4.12
CA ALA A 120 2.61 -4.69 -2.88
C ALA A 120 2.50 -3.17 -2.73
N ARG A 121 2.78 -2.41 -3.80
CA ARG A 121 2.64 -0.95 -3.78
C ARG A 121 1.20 -0.55 -3.49
N PHE A 122 0.24 -1.15 -4.19
CA PHE A 122 -1.18 -0.87 -3.98
C PHE A 122 -1.61 -1.15 -2.52
N LEU A 123 -1.26 -2.31 -1.97
CA LEU A 123 -1.63 -2.66 -0.59
C LEU A 123 -0.93 -1.76 0.45
N VAL A 124 0.32 -1.39 0.24
CA VAL A 124 1.05 -0.52 1.18
C VAL A 124 0.50 0.90 1.19
N PHE A 125 0.19 1.47 0.02
CA PHE A 125 -0.23 2.86 -0.11
C PHE A 125 -1.74 3.05 0.06
N CYS A 126 -2.55 2.09 -0.39
CA CYS A 126 -4.00 2.26 -0.48
C CYS A 126 -4.75 1.61 0.68
N ALA A 127 -4.30 0.46 1.18
CA ALA A 127 -4.97 -0.20 2.30
C ALA A 127 -4.48 0.31 3.66
N ASP A 128 -5.38 0.30 4.65
CA ASP A 128 -5.01 0.46 6.05
C ASP A 128 -4.18 -0.71 6.54
N GLY A 129 -3.34 -0.51 7.56
CA GLY A 129 -2.54 -1.59 8.14
C GLY A 129 -3.39 -2.77 8.63
N VAL A 130 -4.55 -2.51 9.25
CA VAL A 130 -5.47 -3.56 9.71
C VAL A 130 -6.11 -4.29 8.52
N VAL A 131 -6.63 -3.53 7.54
CA VAL A 131 -7.27 -4.09 6.34
C VAL A 131 -6.27 -4.90 5.52
N ARG A 132 -5.06 -4.37 5.30
CA ARG A 132 -3.98 -5.04 4.59
C ARG A 132 -3.67 -6.40 5.20
N ARG A 133 -3.50 -6.49 6.52
CA ARG A 133 -3.23 -7.78 7.21
C ARG A 133 -4.34 -8.81 7.04
N GLN A 134 -5.59 -8.37 6.88
CA GLN A 134 -6.74 -9.25 6.62
C GLN A 134 -6.86 -9.63 5.13
N ALA A 135 -6.54 -8.70 4.25
CA ALA A 135 -6.76 -8.83 2.81
C ALA A 135 -5.57 -9.45 2.06
N GLU A 136 -4.34 -9.35 2.56
CA GLU A 136 -3.12 -9.71 1.84
C GLU A 136 -3.13 -11.16 1.30
N ALA A 137 -3.43 -12.13 2.17
CA ALA A 137 -3.50 -13.53 1.77
C ALA A 137 -4.64 -13.79 0.75
N MET A 138 -5.77 -13.10 0.92
CA MET A 138 -6.89 -13.17 -0.02
C MET A 138 -6.52 -12.56 -1.37
N ALA A 139 -5.85 -11.41 -1.38
CA ALA A 139 -5.44 -10.69 -2.58
C ALA A 139 -4.41 -11.51 -3.38
N LEU A 140 -3.44 -12.12 -2.72
CA LEU A 140 -2.47 -13.04 -3.37
C LEU A 140 -3.16 -14.26 -3.97
N LYS A 141 -4.09 -14.87 -3.23
CA LYS A 141 -4.88 -16.01 -3.72
C LYS A 141 -5.72 -15.62 -4.93
N TYR A 142 -6.42 -14.49 -4.85
CA TYR A 142 -7.25 -13.98 -5.92
C TYR A 142 -6.44 -13.65 -7.18
N TYR A 143 -5.27 -13.01 -7.00
CA TYR A 143 -4.34 -12.76 -8.11
C TYR A 143 -3.94 -14.06 -8.81
N TYR A 144 -3.59 -15.10 -8.04
CA TYR A 144 -3.24 -16.40 -8.61
C TYR A 144 -4.43 -17.07 -9.32
N GLU A 145 -5.63 -17.00 -8.76
CA GLU A 145 -6.86 -17.51 -9.38
C GLU A 145 -7.18 -16.80 -10.70
N CYS A 146 -6.98 -15.47 -10.76
CA CYS A 146 -7.07 -14.71 -11.99
C CYS A 146 -6.07 -15.22 -13.03
N LEU A 147 -4.81 -15.45 -12.65
CA LEU A 147 -3.83 -16.04 -13.57
C LEU A 147 -4.29 -17.42 -14.07
N VAL A 148 -4.71 -18.33 -13.19
CA VAL A 148 -5.20 -19.65 -13.60
C VAL A 148 -6.32 -19.53 -14.63
N LYS A 149 -7.25 -18.59 -14.42
CA LYS A 149 -8.35 -18.31 -15.36
C LYS A 149 -7.83 -17.83 -16.72
N GLU A 150 -6.91 -16.85 -16.74
CA GLU A 150 -6.30 -16.34 -17.98
C GLU A 150 -5.49 -17.39 -18.73
N PHE A 151 -4.93 -18.37 -18.01
CA PHE A 151 -4.25 -19.55 -18.58
C PHE A 151 -5.21 -20.71 -18.91
N GLY A 152 -6.50 -20.42 -19.11
CA GLY A 152 -7.50 -21.38 -19.57
C GLY A 152 -8.06 -22.31 -18.49
N ASN A 153 -8.08 -21.84 -17.24
CA ASN A 153 -8.43 -22.63 -16.05
C ASN A 153 -7.51 -23.84 -15.80
N ASP A 154 -6.25 -23.74 -16.24
CA ASP A 154 -5.26 -24.80 -16.10
C ASP A 154 -4.06 -24.32 -15.26
N PRO A 155 -3.97 -24.70 -13.98
CA PRO A 155 -2.89 -24.25 -13.09
C PRO A 155 -1.51 -24.75 -13.53
N THR A 156 -1.42 -25.80 -14.36
CA THR A 156 -0.13 -26.31 -14.84
C THR A 156 0.51 -25.41 -15.91
N LYS A 157 -0.28 -24.51 -16.50
CA LYS A 157 0.18 -23.53 -17.49
C LYS A 157 0.60 -22.19 -16.88
N VAL A 158 0.25 -21.93 -15.64
CA VAL A 158 0.64 -20.70 -14.95
C VAL A 158 2.14 -20.74 -14.68
N PRO A 159 2.91 -19.72 -15.09
CA PRO A 159 4.37 -19.75 -14.97
C PRO A 159 4.89 -19.44 -13.55
N TYR A 160 3.98 -19.41 -12.57
CA TYR A 160 4.23 -19.07 -11.19
C TYR A 160 3.53 -20.07 -10.29
N THR A 161 4.14 -20.39 -9.16
CA THR A 161 3.45 -21.02 -8.02
C THR A 161 3.01 -19.95 -7.04
N ILE A 162 1.98 -20.25 -6.24
CA ILE A 162 1.54 -19.34 -5.18
C ILE A 162 2.65 -19.04 -4.17
N GLU A 163 3.53 -20.01 -3.89
CA GLU A 163 4.67 -19.82 -2.98
C GLU A 163 5.73 -18.88 -3.56
N GLN A 164 6.01 -18.98 -4.87
CA GLN A 164 6.87 -18.03 -5.58
C GLN A 164 6.28 -16.62 -5.52
N LEU A 165 4.98 -16.47 -5.77
CA LEU A 165 4.29 -15.18 -5.67
C LEU A 165 4.35 -14.63 -4.24
N LYS A 166 4.09 -15.44 -3.21
CA LYS A 166 4.20 -15.01 -1.82
C LYS A 166 5.63 -14.53 -1.49
N LYS A 167 6.66 -15.28 -1.89
CA LYS A 167 8.05 -14.88 -1.63
C LYS A 167 8.45 -13.61 -2.40
N ALA A 168 8.02 -13.47 -3.65
CA ALA A 168 8.22 -12.26 -4.44
C ALA A 168 7.48 -11.05 -3.84
N TYR A 169 6.27 -11.27 -3.31
CA TYR A 169 5.50 -10.26 -2.60
C TYR A 169 6.22 -9.79 -1.34
N ASN A 170 6.81 -10.67 -0.54
CA ASN A 170 7.56 -10.26 0.66
C ASN A 170 8.71 -9.29 0.32
N PHE A 171 9.46 -9.53 -0.78
CA PHE A 171 10.49 -8.59 -1.23
C PHE A 171 9.91 -7.26 -1.67
N ALA A 172 8.86 -7.29 -2.50
CA ALA A 172 8.18 -6.09 -2.96
C ALA A 172 7.62 -5.29 -1.77
N PHE A 173 6.94 -5.95 -0.84
CA PHE A 173 6.40 -5.35 0.38
C PHE A 173 7.47 -4.64 1.19
N LEU A 174 8.62 -5.27 1.45
CA LEU A 174 9.72 -4.63 2.19
C LEU A 174 10.19 -3.35 1.50
N THR A 175 10.34 -3.36 0.18
CA THR A 175 10.73 -2.15 -0.55
C THR A 175 9.68 -1.06 -0.41
N GLN A 176 8.39 -1.38 -0.60
CA GLN A 176 7.30 -0.39 -0.54
C GLN A 176 7.08 0.13 0.90
N ALA A 177 7.20 -0.74 1.90
CA ALA A 177 7.09 -0.38 3.31
C ALA A 177 8.15 0.63 3.75
N PHE A 178 9.34 0.60 3.14
CA PHE A 178 10.38 1.62 3.40
C PHE A 178 10.26 2.85 2.52
N PHE A 179 9.73 2.71 1.30
CA PHE A 179 9.47 3.83 0.40
C PHE A 179 8.37 4.77 0.93
N ILE A 180 7.39 4.25 1.68
CA ILE A 180 6.26 5.07 2.17
C ILE A 180 6.69 6.28 3.01
N LEU A 181 7.84 6.22 3.71
CA LEU A 181 8.35 7.38 4.45
C LEU A 181 8.83 8.50 3.52
N ALA A 182 9.44 8.16 2.38
CA ALA A 182 9.89 9.15 1.41
C ALA A 182 8.71 9.81 0.70
N ASP A 183 7.60 9.09 0.54
CA ASP A 183 6.41 9.56 -0.16
C ASP A 183 5.33 10.10 0.79
N LEU A 184 5.58 10.14 2.10
CA LEU A 184 4.58 10.49 3.12
C LEU A 184 4.03 11.91 2.90
N ASP A 185 4.92 12.90 2.77
CA ASP A 185 4.52 14.29 2.52
C ASP A 185 3.83 14.46 1.16
N PHE A 186 4.24 13.67 0.16
CA PHE A 186 3.66 13.77 -1.18
C PHE A 186 2.22 13.25 -1.23
N PHE A 187 1.95 12.09 -0.62
CA PHE A 187 0.62 11.48 -0.63
C PHE A 187 -0.29 11.96 0.50
N PHE A 188 0.28 12.32 1.66
CA PHE A 188 -0.46 12.59 2.89
C PHE A 188 -0.17 13.97 3.50
N GLY A 189 0.72 14.76 2.90
CA GLY A 189 1.01 16.10 3.35
C GLY A 189 -0.21 17.02 3.29
N PRO A 190 -0.18 18.14 4.02
CA PRO A 190 -1.28 19.09 4.07
C PRO A 190 -1.58 19.60 2.66
N ILE A 191 -2.74 19.22 2.13
CA ILE A 191 -3.20 19.65 0.79
C ILE A 191 -3.38 21.17 0.83
N SER A 192 -2.47 21.92 0.19
CA SER A 192 -2.46 23.40 0.24
C SER A 192 -3.72 24.03 -0.37
N ASP A 193 -4.37 23.32 -1.30
CA ASP A 193 -5.33 23.93 -2.23
C ASP A 193 -6.80 23.62 -1.89
N ARG A 194 -7.07 22.80 -0.88
CA ARG A 194 -8.45 22.57 -0.42
C ARG A 194 -8.73 23.49 0.76
N GLU A 195 -9.88 24.18 0.76
CA GLU A 195 -10.43 24.95 1.88
C GLU A 195 -10.84 24.04 3.06
N LEU A 196 -9.97 23.10 3.45
CA LEU A 196 -10.16 22.22 4.59
C LEU A 196 -9.67 22.92 5.85
N ASN A 197 -10.36 22.69 6.96
CA ASN A 197 -9.89 23.13 8.26
C ASN A 197 -8.60 22.41 8.65
N GLU A 198 -7.81 23.04 9.52
CA GLU A 198 -6.49 22.55 9.93
C GLU A 198 -6.56 21.17 10.62
N GLY A 199 -7.64 20.92 11.37
CA GLY A 199 -7.86 19.62 12.02
C GLY A 199 -7.99 18.46 11.03
N ILE A 200 -8.66 18.67 9.89
CA ILE A 200 -8.79 17.66 8.83
C ILE A 200 -7.45 17.44 8.12
N LYS A 201 -6.67 18.51 7.88
CA LYS A 201 -5.34 18.40 7.27
C LYS A 201 -4.41 17.57 8.15
N ASN A 202 -4.39 17.85 9.45
CA ASN A 202 -3.58 17.10 10.42
C ASN A 202 -4.04 15.64 10.53
N ALA A 203 -5.35 15.38 10.59
CA ALA A 203 -5.88 14.01 10.65
C ALA A 203 -5.50 13.18 9.41
N TYR A 204 -5.45 13.80 8.23
CA TYR A 204 -5.04 13.14 6.99
C TYR A 204 -3.55 12.76 7.00
N TYR A 205 -2.69 13.65 7.51
CA TYR A 205 -1.28 13.38 7.69
C TYR A 205 -1.04 12.29 8.74
N ASP A 206 -1.72 12.37 9.89
CA ASP A 206 -1.67 11.38 10.98
C ASP A 206 -2.08 9.99 10.48
N TYR A 207 -3.08 9.93 9.60
CA TYR A 207 -3.48 8.70 8.93
C TYR A 207 -2.36 8.11 8.06
N GLY A 208 -1.63 8.94 7.32
CA GLY A 208 -0.41 8.55 6.60
C GLY A 208 0.67 8.00 7.53
N VAL A 209 0.95 8.70 8.64
CA VAL A 209 1.93 8.28 9.66
C VAL A 209 1.57 6.92 10.24
N LEU A 210 0.30 6.69 10.55
CA LEU A 210 -0.18 5.41 11.06
C LEU A 210 -0.04 4.28 10.02
N LYS A 211 -0.30 4.58 8.74
CA LYS A 211 -0.11 3.62 7.65
C LYS A 211 1.37 3.22 7.50
N ALA A 212 2.27 4.21 7.57
CA ALA A 212 3.71 3.99 7.57
C ALA A 212 4.16 3.16 8.78
N LEU A 213 3.71 3.50 9.99
CA LEU A 213 3.98 2.74 11.21
C LEU A 213 3.58 1.28 11.07
N HIS A 214 2.35 1.02 10.62
CA HIS A 214 1.90 -0.35 10.41
C HIS A 214 2.71 -1.09 9.35
N ALA A 215 3.10 -0.42 8.25
CA ALA A 215 3.96 -1.02 7.23
C ALA A 215 5.34 -1.39 7.80
N TYR A 216 5.93 -0.52 8.63
CA TYR A 216 7.20 -0.80 9.32
C TYR A 216 7.10 -1.94 10.34
N GLN A 217 6.00 -2.03 11.09
CA GLN A 217 5.75 -3.17 11.99
C GLN A 217 5.59 -4.49 11.24
N ASP A 218 4.95 -4.45 10.06
CA ASP A 218 4.79 -5.62 9.20
C ASP A 218 6.15 -6.03 8.62
N ALA A 219 6.95 -5.06 8.17
CA ALA A 219 8.31 -5.27 7.69
C ALA A 219 9.23 -5.83 8.81
N ASP A 220 9.10 -5.31 10.03
CA ASP A 220 9.81 -5.81 11.21
C ASP A 220 9.52 -7.30 11.42
N ARG A 221 8.23 -7.67 11.45
CA ARG A 221 7.82 -9.09 11.59
C ARG A 221 8.37 -9.98 10.48
N LEU A 222 8.35 -9.52 9.24
CA LEU A 222 8.95 -10.25 8.11
C LEU A 222 10.46 -10.43 8.27
N LEU A 223 11.17 -9.37 8.66
CA LEU A 223 12.63 -9.37 8.82
C LEU A 223 13.11 -10.12 10.06
N GLN A 224 12.27 -10.29 11.09
CA GLN A 224 12.54 -11.20 12.20
C GLN A 224 12.16 -12.65 11.90
N GLY A 225 11.35 -12.89 10.87
CA GLY A 225 10.81 -14.20 10.49
C GLY A 225 11.31 -14.69 9.13
N GLU A 226 10.41 -14.80 8.15
CA GLU A 226 10.65 -15.40 6.83
C GLU A 226 11.81 -14.74 6.04
N MET A 227 12.12 -13.48 6.33
CA MET A 227 13.13 -12.69 5.61
C MET A 227 14.39 -12.41 6.43
N LYS A 228 14.58 -13.10 7.57
CA LYS A 228 15.71 -12.87 8.46
C LYS A 228 17.07 -13.08 7.80
N GLU A 229 17.21 -14.09 6.94
CA GLU A 229 18.46 -14.34 6.20
C GLU A 229 18.90 -13.16 5.34
N PHE A 230 17.94 -12.42 4.76
CA PHE A 230 18.21 -11.24 3.95
C PHE A 230 18.54 -10.03 4.82
N PHE A 231 17.87 -9.89 5.96
CA PHE A 231 18.23 -8.86 6.94
C PHE A 231 19.67 -9.06 7.45
N ASP A 232 20.05 -10.28 7.82
CA ASP A 232 21.40 -10.59 8.29
C ASP A 232 22.45 -10.33 7.20
N LYS A 233 22.11 -10.59 5.92
CA LYS A 233 23.00 -10.37 4.78
C LYS A 233 23.22 -8.90 4.43
N TYR A 234 22.16 -8.08 4.44
CA TYR A 234 22.21 -6.69 3.93
C TYR A 234 22.06 -5.63 5.04
N GLY A 235 21.80 -6.01 6.28
CA GLY A 235 21.46 -5.12 7.39
C GLY A 235 22.64 -4.63 8.25
N ILE A 236 23.86 -5.09 7.98
CA ILE A 236 25.07 -4.78 8.77
C ILE A 236 25.82 -3.58 8.16
#